data_AF-A0A8S1IYW7-F1
#
_entry.id   AF-A0A8S1IYW7-F1
#
_cell.length_a   1.000
_cell.length_b   1.000
_cell.length_c   1.000
_cell.angle_alpha   90.00
_cell.angle_beta   90.00
_cell.angle_gamma   90.00
#
_symmetry.space_group_name_H-M   'P 1'
#
loop_
_entity.id
_entity.type
_entity.pdbx_description
1 polymer ?
#
loop_
_entity_poly.entity_id
_entity_poly.type
_entity_poly.pdbx_seq_one_letter_code
_entity_poly.pdbx_strand_id
1 'polypeptide(L)'
;MPPMDDPYKVLGTTKKASSDALQKAYNNRLREAKEAGDDARVEQIEKAHSAIMMAALSQRLKGGSVDRDVRFADKAVYLPWRPRLAVAPLNLLMADAAIHLVLLCWAVVLSTTAATQPLIASAVACCAINYLKLERMFPSGGGMLFGSSSEERGQGAKNLWRAALLALMGTTVGVVFLYTLPDFVADQILGKKLPLWFYESQNLLLNLGGITVNSLFSAFCR
;
A
#
# COMPACT_ATOMS: atom_id res chain seq x y z
N MET A 1 -21.98 16.03 -49.64
CA MET A 1 -22.31 15.15 -48.49
C MET A 1 -23.07 16.01 -47.48
N PRO A 2 -24.31 15.64 -47.10
CA PRO A 2 -25.06 16.43 -46.13
C PRO A 2 -24.32 16.45 -44.77
N PRO A 3 -24.39 17.57 -44.02
CA PRO A 3 -23.69 17.70 -42.75
C PRO A 3 -24.20 16.65 -41.76
N MET A 4 -23.29 15.86 -41.20
CA MET A 4 -23.62 14.91 -40.14
C MET A 4 -24.02 15.69 -38.89
N ASP A 5 -25.29 15.60 -38.51
CA ASP A 5 -25.75 16.06 -37.20
C ASP A 5 -24.95 15.39 -36.07
N ASP A 6 -24.84 16.08 -34.93
CA ASP A 6 -24.14 15.56 -33.74
C ASP A 6 -24.64 14.14 -33.42
N PRO A 7 -23.77 13.10 -33.42
CA PRO A 7 -24.19 11.70 -33.31
C PRO A 7 -24.94 11.41 -32.01
N TYR A 8 -24.71 12.20 -30.96
CA TYR A 8 -25.47 12.13 -29.72
C TYR A 8 -26.91 12.63 -29.86
N LYS A 9 -27.17 13.62 -30.74
CA LYS A 9 -28.51 14.12 -31.04
C LYS A 9 -29.31 13.12 -31.87
N VAL A 10 -28.69 12.45 -32.84
CA VAL A 10 -29.32 11.40 -33.66
C VAL A 10 -29.86 10.26 -32.79
N LEU A 11 -29.10 9.86 -31.77
CA LEU A 11 -29.50 8.84 -30.80
C LEU A 11 -30.36 9.39 -29.64
N GLY A 12 -30.50 10.71 -29.51
CA GLY A 12 -31.22 11.35 -28.41
C GLY A 12 -30.57 11.16 -27.04
N THR A 13 -29.24 10.98 -27.00
CA THR A 13 -28.47 10.75 -25.77
C THR A 13 -27.56 11.93 -25.45
N THR A 14 -27.08 12.01 -24.21
CA THR A 14 -26.09 13.02 -23.80
C THR A 14 -24.68 12.43 -23.80
N LYS A 15 -23.66 13.26 -23.96
CA LYS A 15 -22.25 12.86 -23.92
C LYS A 15 -21.79 12.19 -22.61
N LYS A 16 -22.60 12.28 -21.54
CA LYS A 16 -22.35 11.69 -20.22
C LYS A 16 -23.17 10.42 -19.96
N ALA A 17 -23.96 9.94 -20.93
CA ALA A 17 -24.78 8.75 -20.74
C ALA A 17 -23.90 7.50 -20.53
N SER A 18 -24.38 6.58 -19.68
CA SER A 18 -23.73 5.28 -19.48
C SER A 18 -23.82 4.41 -20.75
N SER A 19 -22.91 3.43 -20.87
CA SER A 19 -22.90 2.50 -22.01
C SER A 19 -24.24 1.79 -22.21
N ASP A 20 -24.89 1.42 -21.10
CA ASP A 20 -26.19 0.72 -21.14
C ASP A 20 -27.31 1.63 -21.64
N ALA A 21 -27.28 2.92 -21.28
CA ALA A 21 -28.25 3.90 -21.74
C ALA A 21 -28.09 4.19 -23.24
N LEU A 22 -26.84 4.20 -23.74
CA LEU A 22 -26.53 4.37 -25.17
C LEU A 22 -27.03 3.18 -26.00
N GLN A 23 -26.79 1.95 -25.53
CA GLN A 23 -27.24 0.73 -26.22
C GLN A 23 -28.76 0.63 -26.27
N LYS A 24 -29.43 1.01 -25.18
CA LYS A 24 -30.90 1.02 -25.12
C LYS A 24 -31.49 2.05 -26.08
N ALA A 25 -30.91 3.25 -26.16
CA ALA A 25 -31.33 4.29 -27.08
C ALA A 25 -31.14 3.86 -28.54
N TYR A 26 -29.99 3.26 -28.87
CA TYR A 26 -29.73 2.70 -30.19
C TYR A 26 -30.77 1.63 -30.59
N ASN A 27 -31.00 0.63 -29.74
CA ASN A 27 -31.95 -0.45 -30.02
C ASN A 27 -33.38 0.07 -30.22
N ASN A 28 -33.81 1.05 -29.42
CA ASN A 28 -35.14 1.64 -29.54
C ASN A 28 -35.30 2.42 -30.84
N ARG A 29 -34.32 3.27 -31.20
CA ARG A 29 -34.36 4.07 -32.44
C ARG A 29 -34.24 3.23 -33.70
N LEU A 30 -33.43 2.18 -33.65
CA LEU A 30 -33.29 1.24 -34.76
C LEU A 30 -34.60 0.49 -35.00
N ARG A 31 -35.30 0.10 -33.93
CA ARG A 31 -36.62 -0.54 -34.03
C ARG A 31 -37.65 0.41 -34.63
N GLU A 32 -37.74 1.64 -34.13
CA GLU A 32 -38.65 2.68 -34.66
C GLU A 32 -38.42 2.95 -36.15
N ALA A 33 -37.16 3.04 -36.59
CA ALA A 33 -36.83 3.29 -38.00
C ALA A 33 -37.15 2.09 -38.91
N LYS A 34 -36.95 0.86 -38.42
CA LYS A 34 -37.30 -0.37 -39.15
C LYS A 34 -38.81 -0.58 -39.26
N GLU A 35 -39.56 -0.26 -38.20
CA GLU A 35 -41.02 -0.31 -38.20
C GLU A 35 -41.64 0.74 -39.15
N ALA A 36 -40.97 1.88 -39.32
CA ALA A 36 -41.37 2.94 -40.25
C ALA A 36 -40.94 2.69 -41.71
N GLY A 37 -40.09 1.69 -41.99
CA GLY A 37 -39.60 1.39 -43.35
C GLY A 37 -38.68 2.46 -43.96
N ASP A 38 -38.03 3.27 -43.12
CA ASP A 38 -37.14 4.37 -43.55
C ASP A 38 -35.68 3.93 -43.52
N ASP A 39 -35.21 3.35 -44.63
CA ASP A 39 -33.85 2.84 -44.80
C ASP A 39 -32.77 3.93 -44.65
N ALA A 40 -33.09 5.17 -45.02
CA ALA A 40 -32.15 6.30 -44.90
C ALA A 40 -31.90 6.66 -43.43
N ARG A 41 -32.93 6.53 -42.58
CA ARG A 41 -32.82 6.78 -41.14
C ARG A 41 -32.09 5.65 -40.40
N VAL A 42 -32.24 4.41 -40.86
CA VAL A 42 -31.47 3.26 -40.34
C VAL A 42 -29.97 3.48 -40.55
N GLU A 43 -29.56 3.86 -41.76
CA GLU A 43 -28.15 4.09 -42.09
C GLU A 43 -27.54 5.24 -41.24
N GLN A 44 -28.32 6.29 -40.95
CA GLN A 44 -27.88 7.39 -40.09
C GLN A 44 -27.67 6.97 -38.63
N ILE A 45 -28.56 6.13 -38.09
CA ILE A 45 -28.47 5.62 -36.71
C ILE A 45 -27.26 4.72 -36.55
N GLU A 46 -27.00 3.83 -37.52
CA GLU A 46 -25.84 2.94 -37.50
C GLU A 46 -24.53 3.74 -37.59
N LYS A 47 -24.45 4.72 -38.50
CA LYS A 47 -23.27 5.61 -38.61
C LYS A 47 -23.03 6.41 -37.32
N ALA A 48 -24.09 6.93 -36.68
CA ALA A 48 -23.97 7.68 -35.43
C ALA A 48 -23.45 6.79 -34.28
N HIS A 49 -23.96 5.57 -34.18
CA HIS A 49 -23.51 4.59 -33.18
C HIS A 49 -22.04 4.19 -33.40
N SER A 50 -21.65 3.87 -34.64
CA SER A 50 -20.26 3.56 -34.99
C SER A 50 -19.31 4.72 -34.70
N ALA A 51 -19.71 5.96 -34.97
CA ALA A 51 -18.90 7.15 -34.68
C ALA A 51 -18.64 7.32 -33.17
N ILE A 52 -19.65 7.10 -32.31
CA ILE A 52 -19.50 7.17 -30.85
C ILE A 52 -18.59 6.05 -30.33
N MET A 53 -18.77 4.83 -30.84
CA MET A 53 -17.94 3.68 -30.45
C MET A 53 -16.49 3.87 -30.85
N MET A 54 -16.24 4.38 -32.05
CA MET A 54 -14.88 4.69 -32.51
C MET A 54 -14.25 5.86 -31.75
N ALA A 55 -15.03 6.88 -31.39
CA ALA A 55 -14.56 7.97 -30.53
C ALA A 55 -14.15 7.45 -29.14
N ALA A 56 -14.98 6.62 -28.52
CA ALA A 56 -14.67 5.98 -27.24
C ALA A 56 -13.44 5.06 -27.32
N LEU A 57 -13.30 4.28 -28.38
CA LEU A 57 -12.12 3.44 -28.62
C LEU A 57 -10.86 4.29 -28.81
N SER A 58 -10.93 5.36 -29.59
CA SER A 58 -9.80 6.28 -29.81
C SER A 58 -9.39 6.99 -28.53
N GLN A 59 -10.34 7.31 -27.64
CA GLN A 59 -10.07 7.91 -26.33
C GLN A 59 -9.42 6.90 -25.37
N ARG A 60 -9.82 5.62 -25.44
CA ARG A 60 -9.15 4.52 -24.71
C ARG A 60 -7.72 4.29 -25.20
N LEU A 61 -7.51 4.26 -26.52
CA LEU A 61 -6.19 4.13 -27.15
C LEU A 61 -5.26 5.32 -26.84
N LYS A 62 -5.82 6.54 -26.73
CA LYS A 62 -5.06 7.75 -26.38
C LYS A 62 -4.82 7.93 -24.88
N GLY A 63 -5.27 7.00 -24.02
CA GLY A 63 -5.02 7.05 -22.57
C GLY A 63 -5.77 8.18 -21.83
N GLY A 64 -6.96 8.58 -22.30
CA GLY A 64 -7.74 9.64 -21.66
C GLY A 64 -8.30 9.25 -20.28
N SER A 65 -8.14 10.16 -19.30
CA SER A 65 -8.72 10.19 -17.93
C SER A 65 -9.02 8.84 -17.25
N VAL A 66 -8.08 7.90 -17.33
CA VAL A 66 -8.11 6.70 -16.48
C VAL A 66 -7.68 7.09 -15.07
N ASP A 67 -8.41 6.59 -14.06
CA ASP A 67 -8.08 6.77 -12.65
C ASP A 67 -6.62 6.39 -12.40
N ARG A 68 -5.93 7.14 -11.53
CA ARG A 68 -4.48 7.02 -11.31
C ARG A 68 -4.09 5.61 -10.91
N ASP A 69 -4.95 4.94 -10.16
CA ASP A 69 -4.71 3.58 -9.66
C ASP A 69 -4.83 2.53 -10.78
N VAL A 70 -5.65 2.79 -11.80
CA VAL A 70 -5.78 1.93 -12.99
C VAL A 70 -4.67 2.24 -14.01
N ARG A 71 -4.28 3.52 -14.13
CA ARG A 71 -3.17 3.95 -15.02
C ARG A 71 -1.82 3.33 -14.63
N PHE A 72 -1.62 3.05 -13.35
CA PHE A 72 -0.36 2.50 -12.83
C PHE A 72 -0.49 1.06 -12.32
N ALA A 73 -1.57 0.35 -12.67
CA ALA A 73 -1.78 -1.05 -12.29
C ALA A 73 -0.65 -1.97 -12.80
N ASP A 74 -0.05 -1.65 -13.95
CA ASP A 74 1.02 -2.42 -14.58
C ASP A 74 2.44 -2.05 -14.10
N LYS A 75 2.59 -1.24 -13.04
CA LYS A 75 3.93 -1.02 -12.46
C LYS A 75 4.43 -2.32 -11.83
N ALA A 76 5.33 -3.00 -12.53
CA ALA A 76 6.02 -4.18 -12.03
C ALA A 76 6.60 -3.89 -10.64
N VAL A 77 6.15 -4.65 -9.64
CA VAL A 77 6.67 -4.55 -8.29
C VAL A 77 8.04 -5.25 -8.27
N TYR A 78 9.13 -4.48 -8.41
CA TYR A 78 10.49 -5.01 -8.41
C TYR A 78 10.86 -5.80 -7.15
N LEU A 79 10.24 -5.47 -6.00
CA LEU A 79 10.46 -6.13 -4.72
C LEU A 79 9.11 -6.55 -4.10
N PRO A 80 8.65 -7.79 -4.32
CA PRO A 80 7.34 -8.24 -3.85
C PRO A 80 7.24 -8.32 -2.31
N TRP A 81 8.37 -8.42 -1.60
CA TRP A 81 8.44 -8.50 -0.13
C TRP A 81 8.73 -7.16 0.56
N ARG A 82 8.76 -6.04 -0.17
CA ARG A 82 9.07 -4.73 0.44
C ARG A 82 8.04 -4.36 1.51
N PRO A 83 8.45 -3.69 2.61
CA PRO A 83 7.52 -3.08 3.53
C PRO A 83 6.55 -2.13 2.80
N ARG A 84 5.25 -2.29 3.05
CA ARG A 84 4.20 -1.41 2.49
C ARG A 84 3.58 -0.55 3.57
N LEU A 85 3.18 0.67 3.21
CA LEU A 85 2.42 1.53 4.12
C LEU A 85 1.09 0.87 4.47
N ALA A 86 0.88 0.58 5.75
CA ALA A 86 -0.33 0.05 6.34
C ALA A 86 -0.46 0.54 7.78
N VAL A 87 -1.28 1.56 7.96
CA VAL A 87 -1.50 2.20 9.26
C VAL A 87 -2.23 1.23 10.19
N ALA A 88 -1.67 1.02 11.38
CA ALA A 88 -2.31 0.23 12.42
C ALA A 88 -3.61 0.87 12.90
N PRO A 89 -4.63 0.09 13.30
CA PRO A 89 -5.85 0.63 13.90
C PRO A 89 -5.52 1.32 15.24
N LEU A 90 -6.29 2.36 15.59
CA LEU A 90 -5.99 3.26 16.71
C LEU A 90 -5.66 2.52 18.02
N ASN A 91 -6.44 1.50 18.39
CA ASN A 91 -6.21 0.74 19.62
C ASN A 91 -4.84 0.05 19.65
N LEU A 92 -4.39 -0.48 18.51
CA LEU A 92 -3.10 -1.16 18.40
C LEU A 92 -1.96 -0.14 18.30
N LEU A 93 -2.19 0.99 17.64
CA LEU A 93 -1.24 2.11 17.56
C LEU A 93 -0.98 2.73 18.94
N MET A 94 -2.01 2.92 19.77
CA MET A 94 -1.87 3.43 21.13
C MET A 94 -1.11 2.45 22.03
N ALA A 95 -1.42 1.16 21.92
CA ALA A 95 -0.69 0.12 22.65
C ALA A 95 0.79 0.07 22.23
N ASP A 96 1.06 0.16 20.92
CA ASP A 96 2.42 0.23 20.38
C ASP A 96 3.20 1.41 20.94
N ALA A 97 2.62 2.61 20.87
CA ALA A 97 3.25 3.82 21.36
C ALA A 97 3.52 3.74 22.88
N ALA A 98 2.57 3.19 23.65
CA ALA A 98 2.75 3.01 25.09
C ALA A 98 3.88 2.03 25.43
N ILE A 99 3.95 0.88 24.74
CA ILE A 99 5.01 -0.12 24.96
C ILE A 99 6.37 0.48 24.61
N HIS A 100 6.50 1.12 23.44
CA HIS A 100 7.77 1.70 23.02
C HIS A 100 8.18 2.89 23.89
N LEU A 101 7.24 3.68 24.41
CA LEU A 101 7.54 4.75 25.36
C LEU A 101 8.12 4.20 26.66
N VAL A 102 7.53 3.12 27.21
CA VAL A 102 8.07 2.48 28.43
C VAL A 102 9.46 1.92 28.19
N LEU A 103 9.69 1.27 27.04
CA LEU A 103 11.01 0.75 26.67
C LEU A 103 12.04 1.87 26.45
N LEU A 104 11.62 3.00 25.90
CA LEU A 104 12.46 4.18 25.75
C LEU A 104 12.83 4.77 27.11
N CYS A 105 11.87 4.91 28.02
CA CYS A 105 12.11 5.33 29.39
C CYS A 105 13.07 4.38 30.11
N TRP A 106 12.92 3.06 29.91
CA TRP A 106 13.85 2.07 30.46
C TRP A 106 15.27 2.29 29.91
N ALA A 107 15.43 2.50 28.60
CA ALA A 107 16.72 2.74 27.98
C ALA A 107 17.40 4.03 28.47
N VAL A 108 16.63 5.09 28.73
CA VAL A 108 17.19 6.40 29.16
C VAL A 108 17.50 6.40 30.65
N VAL A 109 16.57 5.97 31.50
CA VAL A 109 16.69 6.05 32.97
C VAL A 109 17.71 5.05 33.50
N LEU A 110 17.76 3.85 32.92
CA LEU A 110 18.64 2.76 33.36
C LEU A 110 19.78 2.53 32.36
N SER A 111 20.22 3.57 31.65
CA SER A 111 21.24 3.50 30.58
C SER A 111 22.57 2.85 31.00
N THR A 112 22.90 2.85 32.30
CA THR A 112 24.12 2.24 32.85
C THR A 112 24.00 0.73 33.09
N THR A 113 22.77 0.22 33.29
CA THR A 113 22.51 -1.20 33.60
C THR A 113 21.81 -1.93 32.46
N ALA A 114 20.99 -1.22 31.70
CA ALA A 114 20.25 -1.72 30.56
C ALA A 114 21.14 -1.54 29.31
N ALA A 115 21.89 -2.59 28.97
CA ALA A 115 22.68 -2.64 27.73
C ALA A 115 21.75 -2.65 26.51
N THR A 116 21.70 -3.74 25.74
CA THR A 116 20.81 -3.86 24.56
C THR A 116 19.47 -4.54 24.87
N GLN A 117 19.16 -4.77 26.15
CA GLN A 117 17.93 -5.45 26.56
C GLN A 117 16.65 -4.70 26.15
N PRO A 118 16.54 -3.36 26.30
CA PRO A 118 15.35 -2.62 25.87
C PRO A 118 15.14 -2.70 24.35
N LEU A 119 16.24 -2.67 23.58
CA LEU A 119 16.22 -2.87 22.13
C LEU A 119 15.67 -4.25 21.74
N ILE A 120 16.14 -5.33 22.38
CA ILE A 120 15.67 -6.69 22.13
C ILE A 120 14.17 -6.79 22.47
N ALA A 121 13.76 -6.25 23.62
CA ALA A 121 12.36 -6.22 24.01
C ALA A 121 11.49 -5.44 23.02
N SER A 122 11.99 -4.33 22.47
CA SER A 122 11.31 -3.56 21.43
C SER A 122 11.20 -4.33 20.11
N ALA A 123 12.23 -5.07 19.71
CA ALA A 123 12.17 -5.90 18.51
C ALA A 123 11.09 -7.00 18.65
N VAL A 124 11.00 -7.63 19.82
CA VAL A 124 9.96 -8.62 20.13
C VAL A 124 8.58 -7.97 20.13
N ALA A 125 8.41 -6.81 20.76
CA ALA A 125 7.15 -6.06 20.76
C ALA A 125 6.72 -5.68 19.32
N CYS A 126 7.65 -5.17 18.52
CA CYS A 126 7.42 -4.84 17.11
C CYS A 126 6.98 -6.07 16.30
N CYS A 127 7.61 -7.23 16.53
CA CYS A 127 7.20 -8.49 15.91
C CYS A 127 5.77 -8.89 16.34
N ALA A 128 5.46 -8.87 17.64
CA ALA A 128 4.14 -9.22 18.15
C ALA A 128 3.03 -8.29 17.60
N ILE A 129 3.28 -6.98 17.57
CA ILE A 129 2.31 -5.99 17.08
C ILE A 129 2.10 -6.12 15.57
N ASN A 130 3.17 -6.31 14.80
CA ASN A 130 3.06 -6.58 13.37
C ASN A 130 2.36 -7.90 13.09
N TYR A 131 2.56 -8.93 13.91
CA TYR A 131 1.83 -10.19 13.80
C TYR A 131 0.33 -9.98 14.04
N LEU A 132 -0.07 -9.32 15.13
CA LEU A 132 -1.48 -9.02 15.42
C LEU A 132 -2.12 -8.16 14.31
N LYS A 133 -1.35 -7.25 13.72
CA LYS A 133 -1.79 -6.43 12.59
C LYS A 133 -1.96 -7.27 11.31
N LEU A 134 -1.00 -8.14 10.99
CA LEU A 134 -1.06 -9.05 9.84
C LEU A 134 -2.20 -10.04 9.96
N GLU A 135 -2.45 -10.55 11.16
CA GLU A 135 -3.54 -11.49 11.44
C GLU A 135 -4.93 -10.88 11.19
N ARG A 136 -5.07 -9.57 11.44
CA ARG A 136 -6.30 -8.83 11.09
C ARG A 136 -6.49 -8.65 9.58
N MET A 137 -5.40 -8.58 8.81
CA MET A 137 -5.46 -8.43 7.34
C MET A 137 -5.54 -9.76 6.61
N PHE A 138 -4.87 -10.79 7.14
CA PHE A 138 -4.74 -12.12 6.57
C PHE A 138 -4.99 -13.16 7.67
N PRO A 139 -6.25 -13.38 8.07
CA PRO A 139 -6.57 -14.28 9.17
C PRO A 139 -6.12 -15.71 8.84
N SER A 140 -5.42 -16.35 9.77
CA SER A 140 -4.91 -17.71 9.65
C SER A 140 -5.90 -18.76 10.16
N GLY A 141 -7.21 -18.47 10.13
CA GLY A 141 -8.27 -19.43 10.44
C GLY A 141 -8.11 -20.08 11.82
N GLY A 142 -8.16 -19.31 12.90
CA GLY A 142 -7.99 -19.83 14.26
C GLY A 142 -6.53 -19.80 14.69
N GLY A 143 -6.28 -19.09 15.80
CA GLY A 143 -4.93 -18.97 16.37
C GLY A 143 -4.32 -20.35 16.65
N MET A 144 -3.01 -20.38 16.84
CA MET A 144 -2.15 -21.56 17.07
C MET A 144 -2.71 -22.65 18.02
N LEU A 145 -3.72 -22.31 18.84
CA LEU A 145 -4.42 -23.13 19.82
C LEU A 145 -5.67 -23.88 19.31
N PHE A 146 -6.33 -23.47 18.23
CA PHE A 146 -7.53 -24.12 17.72
C PHE A 146 -7.25 -24.76 16.35
N GLY A 147 -7.51 -26.06 16.25
CA GLY A 147 -7.16 -26.89 15.10
C GLY A 147 -7.70 -26.32 13.80
N SER A 148 -6.81 -25.75 13.01
CA SER A 148 -7.09 -25.19 11.70
C SER A 148 -6.60 -26.12 10.59
N SER A 149 -7.18 -25.99 9.41
CA SER A 149 -6.79 -26.73 8.21
C SER A 149 -5.28 -26.58 7.94
N SER A 150 -4.65 -27.55 7.27
CA SER A 150 -3.20 -27.50 6.99
C SER A 150 -2.77 -26.24 6.23
N GLU A 151 -3.65 -25.68 5.39
CA GLU A 151 -3.43 -24.40 4.69
C GLU A 151 -3.49 -23.19 5.62
N GLU A 152 -4.35 -23.21 6.63
CA GLU A 152 -4.56 -22.13 7.60
C GLU A 152 -3.37 -22.00 8.56
N ARG A 153 -2.80 -23.14 9.02
CA ARG A 153 -1.52 -23.17 9.75
C ARG A 153 -0.37 -22.55 8.95
N GLY A 154 -0.34 -22.78 7.63
CA GLY A 154 0.66 -22.22 6.74
C GLY A 154 0.60 -20.68 6.66
N GLN A 155 -0.59 -20.10 6.79
CA GLN A 155 -0.77 -18.65 6.75
C GLN A 155 -0.27 -17.96 8.02
N GLY A 156 -0.51 -18.55 9.20
CA GLY A 156 -0.02 -18.01 10.47
C GLY A 156 1.50 -17.96 10.53
N ALA A 157 2.17 -19.03 10.05
CA ALA A 157 3.62 -19.06 9.92
C ALA A 157 4.15 -17.99 8.94
N LYS A 158 3.47 -17.78 7.80
CA LYS A 158 3.83 -16.70 6.86
C LYS A 158 3.67 -15.32 7.49
N ASN A 159 2.62 -15.09 8.28
CA ASN A 159 2.40 -13.82 8.99
C ASN A 159 3.49 -13.59 10.03
N LEU A 160 3.87 -14.61 10.80
CA LEU A 160 4.95 -14.53 11.78
C LEU A 160 6.29 -14.23 11.11
N TRP A 161 6.63 -14.91 10.01
CA TRP A 161 7.87 -14.64 9.27
C TRP A 161 7.94 -13.22 8.72
N ARG A 162 6.82 -12.72 8.18
CA ARG A 162 6.72 -11.32 7.73
C ARG A 162 6.93 -10.37 8.90
N ALA A 163 6.25 -10.59 10.02
CA ALA A 163 6.37 -9.76 11.22
C ALA A 163 7.81 -9.75 11.78
N ALA A 164 8.45 -10.91 11.83
CA ALA A 164 9.83 -11.04 12.27
C ALA A 164 10.80 -10.32 11.33
N LEU A 165 10.59 -10.42 10.01
CA LEU A 165 11.40 -9.71 9.02
C LEU A 165 11.22 -8.18 9.14
N LEU A 166 9.99 -7.71 9.34
CA LEU A 166 9.71 -6.29 9.60
C LEU A 166 10.41 -5.78 10.88
N ALA A 167 10.36 -6.56 11.97
CA ALA A 167 11.03 -6.21 13.22
C ALA A 167 12.56 -6.19 13.07
N LEU A 168 13.12 -7.16 12.35
CA LEU A 168 14.55 -7.20 12.04
C LEU A 168 14.96 -6.00 11.18
N MET A 169 14.20 -5.69 10.12
CA MET A 169 14.46 -4.51 9.29
C MET A 169 14.37 -3.22 10.10
N GLY A 170 13.34 -3.04 10.93
CA GLY A 170 13.20 -1.86 11.79
C GLY A 170 14.38 -1.70 12.75
N THR A 171 14.78 -2.80 13.39
CA THR A 171 15.90 -2.81 14.34
C THR A 171 17.22 -2.51 13.63
N THR A 172 17.48 -3.15 12.49
CA THR A 172 18.71 -2.92 11.71
C THR A 172 18.77 -1.49 11.20
N VAL A 173 17.68 -0.95 10.65
CA VAL A 173 17.62 0.44 10.17
C VAL A 173 17.88 1.40 11.34
N GLY A 174 17.23 1.22 12.50
CA GLY A 174 17.43 2.07 13.66
C GLY A 174 18.87 2.07 14.19
N VAL A 175 19.46 0.89 14.36
CA VAL A 175 20.85 0.73 14.80
C VAL A 175 21.82 1.34 13.80
N VAL A 176 21.59 1.11 12.50
CA VAL A 176 22.49 1.58 11.46
C VAL A 176 22.49 3.10 11.38
N PHE A 177 21.31 3.71 11.33
CA PHE A 177 21.21 5.16 11.14
C PHE A 177 21.75 5.97 12.31
N LEU A 178 21.56 5.50 13.56
CA LEU A 178 21.90 6.29 14.74
C LEU A 178 23.29 6.02 15.33
N TYR A 179 23.89 4.85 15.07
CA TYR A 179 25.22 4.54 15.59
C TYR A 179 26.21 4.14 14.49
N THR A 180 25.92 3.08 13.72
CA THR A 180 26.95 2.50 12.85
C THR A 180 27.28 3.38 11.64
N LEU A 181 26.30 4.08 11.07
CA LEU A 181 26.50 4.94 9.90
C LEU A 181 27.29 6.20 10.25
N PRO A 182 26.98 6.95 11.33
CA PRO A 182 27.84 8.05 11.79
C PRO A 182 29.28 7.63 12.05
N ASP A 183 29.51 6.49 12.72
CA ASP A 183 30.85 5.98 13.01
C ASP A 183 31.60 5.58 11.73
N PHE A 184 30.92 4.87 10.82
CA PHE A 184 31.48 4.50 9.52
C PHE A 184 31.86 5.72 8.67
N VAL A 185 30.99 6.73 8.61
CA VAL A 185 31.25 7.97 7.86
C VAL A 185 32.43 8.73 8.47
N ALA A 186 32.49 8.84 9.80
CA ALA A 186 33.58 9.54 10.47
C ALA A 186 34.93 8.85 10.21
N ASP A 187 35.00 7.54 10.41
CA ASP A 187 36.25 6.78 10.34
C ASP A 187 36.71 6.54 8.90
N GLN A 188 35.82 6.03 8.03
CA GLN A 188 36.19 5.55 6.69
C GLN A 188 36.16 6.64 5.62
N ILE A 189 35.25 7.61 5.74
CA ILE A 189 35.10 8.66 4.72
C ILE A 189 35.90 9.91 5.10
N LEU A 190 35.88 10.29 6.36
CA LEU A 190 36.49 11.54 6.83
C LEU A 190 37.86 11.34 7.51
N GLY A 191 38.22 10.10 7.88
CA GLY A 191 39.46 9.81 8.60
C GLY A 191 39.52 10.46 9.99
N LYS A 192 38.35 10.73 10.60
CA LYS A 192 38.23 11.41 11.91
C LYS A 192 37.54 10.50 12.91
N LYS A 193 37.92 10.60 14.17
CA LYS A 193 37.21 9.92 15.28
C LYS A 193 36.08 10.80 15.80
N LEU A 194 34.97 10.17 16.15
CA LEU A 194 33.88 10.86 16.83
C LEU A 194 34.29 11.21 18.28
N PRO A 195 33.63 12.21 18.89
CA PRO A 195 33.91 12.57 20.28
C PRO A 195 33.66 11.41 21.25
N LEU A 196 34.35 11.42 22.39
CA LEU A 196 34.27 10.35 23.40
C LEU A 196 32.83 10.06 23.87
N TRP A 197 32.01 11.10 24.03
CA TRP A 197 30.60 10.95 24.44
C TRP A 197 29.79 10.04 23.51
N PHE A 198 30.14 9.99 22.21
CA PHE A 198 29.44 9.16 21.24
C PHE A 198 29.70 7.66 21.51
N TYR A 199 30.94 7.32 21.82
CA TYR A 199 31.33 5.95 22.15
C TYR A 199 30.83 5.54 23.55
N GLU A 200 30.88 6.45 24.53
CA GLU A 200 30.34 6.20 25.88
C GLU A 200 28.81 6.00 25.85
N SER A 201 28.11 6.69 24.95
CA SER A 201 26.66 6.59 24.79
C SER A 201 26.23 5.52 23.78
N GLN A 202 27.11 4.60 23.37
CA GLN A 202 26.80 3.56 22.36
C GLN A 202 25.48 2.83 22.66
N ASN A 203 25.31 2.30 23.88
CA ASN A 203 24.09 1.56 24.25
C ASN A 203 22.84 2.43 24.17
N LEU A 204 22.95 3.69 24.59
CA LEU A 204 21.85 4.64 24.53
C LEU A 204 21.46 4.95 23.08
N LEU A 205 22.43 5.22 22.22
CA LEU A 205 22.20 5.51 20.79
C LEU A 205 21.57 4.32 20.06
N LEU A 206 22.07 3.11 20.32
CA LEU A 206 21.51 1.87 19.75
C LEU A 206 20.05 1.66 20.19
N ASN A 207 19.76 1.85 21.48
CA ASN A 207 18.41 1.73 22.01
C ASN A 207 17.48 2.81 21.44
N LEU A 208 17.90 4.09 21.45
CA LEU A 208 17.10 5.20 20.92
C LEU A 208 16.72 4.96 19.47
N GLY A 209 17.68 4.57 18.63
CA GLY A 209 17.42 4.36 17.21
C GLY A 209 16.59 3.14 16.93
N GLY A 210 16.91 2.01 17.54
CA GLY A 210 16.15 0.80 17.33
C GLY A 210 14.72 0.89 17.85
N ILE A 211 14.50 1.45 19.06
CA ILE A 211 13.15 1.57 19.64
C ILE A 211 12.27 2.52 18.83
N THR A 212 12.80 3.68 18.41
CA THR A 212 12.03 4.65 17.63
C THR A 212 11.67 4.11 16.25
N VAL A 213 12.62 3.50 15.54
CA VAL A 213 12.35 2.92 14.22
C VAL A 213 11.45 1.69 14.32
N ASN A 214 11.59 0.87 15.37
CA ASN A 214 10.68 -0.26 15.61
C ASN A 214 9.23 0.21 15.79
N SER A 215 8.99 1.27 16.57
CA SER A 215 7.65 1.84 16.72
C SER A 215 7.10 2.38 15.40
N LEU A 216 7.93 3.01 14.57
CA LEU A 216 7.51 3.46 13.24
C LEU A 216 7.14 2.29 12.32
N PHE A 217 7.93 1.22 12.35
CA PHE A 217 7.67 0.02 11.54
C PHE A 217 6.40 -0.72 11.99
N SER A 218 6.17 -0.87 13.29
CA SER A 218 4.94 -1.46 13.82
C SER A 218 3.72 -0.55 13.60
N ALA A 219 3.87 0.76 13.62
CA ALA A 219 2.79 1.72 13.35
C ALA A 219 2.39 1.76 11.87
N PHE A 220 3.36 1.78 10.95
CA PHE A 220 3.14 2.17 9.56
C PHE A 220 3.48 1.11 8.51
N CYS A 221 4.19 0.03 8.82
CA CYS A 221 4.68 -0.92 7.81
C CYS A 221 4.00 -2.30 7.88
N ARG A 222 3.82 -2.98 6.74
CA ARG A 222 3.41 -4.40 6.64
C ARG A 222 4.18 -5.18 5.60
#